data_AF-A0A1W1UYG0-F1
#
_entry.id   AF-A0A1W1UYG0-F1
#
_cell.length_a   1.000
_cell.length_b   1.000
_cell.length_c   1.000
_cell.angle_alpha   90.00
_cell.angle_beta   90.00
_cell.angle_gamma   90.00
#
_symmetry.space_group_name_H-M   'P 1'
#
loop_
_entity.id
_entity.type
_entity.pdbx_description
1 polymer ?
#
loop_
_entity_poly.entity_id
_entity_poly.type
_entity_poly.pdbx_seq_one_letter_code
_entity_poly.pdbx_strand_id
1 'polypeptide(L)' 'MEKARRITVSIVAIIYLLLVFMKIDIPSNVFIAVLGIILLNQSIDEWSRYKETNRKIHLLIPISFLATVVLIVLIRSF' A
#
# COMPACT_ATOMS: atom_id res chain seq x y z
N MET A 1 5.47 14.00 10.83
CA MET A 1 5.90 12.79 10.08
C MET A 1 4.93 12.38 8.97
N GLU A 2 3.62 12.58 9.12
CA GLU A 2 2.64 12.26 8.06
C GLU A 2 2.94 12.91 6.70
N LYS A 3 3.35 14.19 6.69
CA LYS A 3 3.61 14.94 5.44
C LYS A 3 4.77 14.33 4.64
N ALA A 4 5.86 13.99 5.31
CA ALA A 4 7.01 13.31 4.70
C ALA A 4 6.62 11.91 4.21
N ARG A 5 5.86 11.16 5.01
CA ARG A 5 5.37 9.81 4.64
C ARG A 5 4.47 9.83 3.41
N ARG A 6 3.57 10.81 3.33
CA ARG A 6 2.67 11.00 2.19
C ARG A 6 3.45 11.35 0.92
N ILE A 7 4.48 12.20 1.03
CA ILE A 7 5.39 12.53 -0.08
C ILE A 7 6.16 11.30 -0.54
N THR A 8 6.71 10.50 0.38
CA THR A 8 7.42 9.25 0.04
C THR A 8 6.51 8.27 -0.70
N VAL A 9 5.28 8.05 -0.24
CA VAL A 9 4.31 7.18 -0.92
C VAL A 9 3.98 7.70 -2.33
N SER A 10 3.77 9.01 -2.49
CA SER A 10 3.52 9.61 -3.80
C SER A 10 4.69 9.44 -4.76
N ILE A 11 5.93 9.66 -4.30
CA ILE A 11 7.13 9.48 -5.12
C ILE A 11 7.26 8.02 -5.56
N VAL A 12 7.08 7.07 -4.64
CA VAL A 12 7.16 5.64 -4.94
C VAL A 12 6.08 5.22 -5.94
N ALA A 13 4.86 5.74 -5.80
CA ALA A 13 3.76 5.48 -6.74
C ALA A 13 4.05 6.04 -8.15
N ILE A 14 4.64 7.25 -8.24
CA ILE A 14 5.04 7.86 -9.52
C ILE A 14 6.14 7.04 -10.20
N ILE A 15 7.17 6.65 -9.46
CA ILE A 15 8.26 5.81 -9.99
C ILE A 15 7.67 4.49 -10.51
N TYR A 16 6.76 3.88 -9.75
CA TYR A 16 6.11 2.65 -10.16
C TYR A 16 5.30 2.81 -11.46
N LEU A 17 4.49 3.87 -11.56
CA LEU A 17 3.74 4.18 -12.79
C LEU A 17 4.65 4.38 -13.99
N LEU A 18 5.76 5.10 -13.83
CA LEU A 18 6.75 5.30 -14.90
C LEU A 18 7.34 3.97 -15.38
N LEU A 19 7.72 3.07 -14.47
CA LEU A 19 8.23 1.75 -14.84
C LEU A 19 7.20 0.92 -15.61
N VAL A 20 5.92 0.98 -15.20
CA VAL A 20 4.80 0.33 -15.90
C VAL A 20 4.59 0.92 -17.30
N PHE A 21 4.59 2.25 -17.43
CA PHE A 21 4.47 2.91 -18.74
C PHE A 21 5.64 2.61 -19.68
N MET A 22 6.84 2.48 -19.13
CA MET A 22 8.04 2.10 -19.86
C MET A 22 8.09 0.60 -20.22
N LYS A 23 7.07 -0.19 -19.84
CA LYS A 23 7.01 -1.65 -20.05
C LYS A 23 8.29 -2.36 -19.58
N ILE A 24 8.90 -1.85 -18.52
CA ILE A 24 10.04 -2.51 -17.90
C ILE A 24 9.50 -3.74 -17.16
N ASP A 25 10.10 -4.91 -17.39
CA ASP A 25 9.77 -6.10 -16.62
C ASP A 25 10.22 -5.90 -15.17
N ILE A 26 9.26 -5.57 -14.31
CA ILE A 26 9.48 -5.44 -12.87
C ILE A 26 9.33 -6.84 -12.27
N PRO A 27 10.35 -7.38 -11.59
CA PRO A 27 10.21 -8.63 -10.88
C PRO A 27 9.05 -8.55 -9.88
N SER A 28 8.18 -9.56 -9.86
CA SER A 28 6.98 -9.56 -9.01
C SER A 28 7.30 -9.32 -7.53
N ASN A 29 8.49 -9.72 -7.10
CA ASN A 29 9.05 -9.54 -5.75
C ASN A 29 9.18 -8.05 -5.40
N VAL A 30 9.71 -7.26 -6.34
CA VAL A 30 9.92 -5.82 -6.19
C VAL A 30 8.58 -5.12 -6.18
N PHE A 31 7.65 -5.53 -7.04
CA PHE A 31 6.29 -5.00 -7.05
C PHE A 31 5.57 -5.24 -5.73
N ILE A 32 5.58 -6.47 -5.21
CA ILE A 32 4.93 -6.83 -3.95
C ILE A 32 5.54 -6.04 -2.78
N ALA A 33 6.86 -5.86 -2.76
CA ALA A 33 7.53 -5.06 -1.73
C ALA A 33 7.09 -3.58 -1.78
N VAL A 34 7.08 -2.99 -2.97
CA VAL A 34 6.65 -1.59 -3.18
C VAL A 34 5.18 -1.40 -2.79
N LEU A 35 4.31 -2.28 -3.27
CA LEU A 35 2.88 -2.26 -2.97
C LEU A 35 2.63 -2.42 -1.46
N GLY A 36 3.36 -3.32 -0.81
CA GLY A 36 3.30 -3.54 0.64
C GLY A 36 3.64 -2.28 1.43
N ILE A 37 4.73 -1.58 1.08
CA ILE A 37 5.15 -0.34 1.74
C ILE A 37 4.09 0.76 1.58
N ILE A 38 3.52 0.91 0.38
CA ILE A 38 2.47 1.89 0.11
C ILE A 38 1.24 1.62 0.96
N LEU A 39 0.75 0.38 0.96
CA LEU A 39 -0.48 0.01 1.66
C LEU A 39 -0.32 0.03 3.18
N LEU A 40 0.83 -0.38 3.72
CA LEU A 40 1.16 -0.23 5.15
C LEU A 40 1.10 1.24 5.58
N ASN A 41 1.75 2.12 4.81
CA ASN A 41 1.78 3.55 5.11
C ASN A 41 0.39 4.17 5.04
N GLN A 42 -0.45 3.78 4.08
CA GLN A 42 -1.83 4.27 4.02
C GLN A 42 -2.68 3.72 5.17
N SER A 43 -2.54 2.44 5.51
CA SER A 43 -3.27 1.80 6.59
C SER A 43 -2.99 2.46 7.95
N ILE A 44 -1.75 2.87 8.20
CA ILE A 44 -1.39 3.59 9.43
C ILE A 44 -2.04 4.99 9.48
N ASP A 45 -2.10 5.70 8.34
CA ASP A 45 -2.67 7.06 8.28
C ASP A 45 -4.18 7.00 8.53
N GLU A 46 -4.82 6.06 7.85
CA GLU A 46 -6.26 5.81 7.96
C GLU A 46 -6.63 5.29 9.35
N TRP A 47 -5.80 4.43 9.96
CA TRP A 47 -5.99 4.04 11.37
C TRP A 47 -5.87 5.21 12.34
N SER A 48 -4.92 6.12 12.12
CA SER A 48 -4.79 7.32 12.95
C SER A 48 -6.05 8.20 12.84
N ARG A 49 -6.53 8.42 11.62
CA ARG A 49 -7.77 9.18 11.36
C ARG A 49 -9.00 8.49 11.90
N TYR A 50 -9.06 7.16 11.86
CA TYR A 50 -10.15 6.41 12.49
C TYR A 50 -10.20 6.67 14.00
N LYS A 51 -9.05 6.63 14.69
CA LYS A 51 -9.00 6.92 16.14
C LYS A 51 -9.46 8.34 16.47
N GLU A 52 -9.18 9.31 15.61
CA GLU A 52 -9.58 10.71 15.82
C GLU A 52 -11.05 10.98 15.48
N THR A 53 -11.57 10.38 14.41
CA THR A 53 -12.90 10.71 13.86
C THR A 53 -13.97 9.67 14.17
N ASN A 54 -13.59 8.48 14.61
CA ASN A 54 -14.43 7.29 14.80
C ASN A 54 -15.23 6.87 13.54
N ARG A 55 -14.86 7.37 12.36
CA ARG A 55 -15.56 7.06 11.10
C ARG A 55 -15.05 5.76 10.52
N LYS A 56 -15.92 4.75 10.49
CA LYS A 56 -15.63 3.39 9.97
C LYS A 56 -15.11 3.35 8.53
N ILE A 57 -15.35 4.38 7.73
CA ILE A 57 -14.83 4.46 6.36
C ILE A 57 -13.29 4.41 6.30
N HIS A 58 -12.62 4.92 7.34
CA HIS A 58 -11.17 4.88 7.46
C HIS A 58 -10.62 3.47 7.77
N LEU A 59 -11.48 2.49 8.10
CA LEU A 59 -11.06 1.11 8.29
C LEU A 59 -11.04 0.28 6.99
N LEU A 60 -11.67 0.77 5.91
CA LEU A 60 -11.73 0.05 4.63
C LEU A 60 -10.33 -0.23 4.07
N ILE A 61 -9.44 0.77 4.09
CA ILE A 61 -8.08 0.64 3.56
C ILE A 61 -7.23 -0.34 4.39
N PRO A 62 -7.18 -0.25 5.74
CA PRO A 62 -6.52 -1.26 6.57
C PRO A 62 -7.04 -2.70 6.39
N ILE A 63 -8.37 -2.87 6.31
CA ILE A 63 -8.99 -4.19 6.18
C ILE A 63 -8.72 -4.80 4.80
N SER A 64 -8.87 -4.01 3.74
CA SER A 64 -8.56 -4.46 2.37
C SER A 64 -7.08 -4.77 2.19
N PHE A 65 -6.18 -4.03 2.83
CA PHE A 65 -4.76 -4.37 2.87
C PHE A 65 -4.52 -5.74 3.51
N LEU A 66 -5.08 -5.99 4.69
CA LEU A 66 -4.99 -7.29 5.37
C LEU A 66 -5.50 -8.44 4.49
N ALA A 67 -6.68 -8.26 3.88
CA ALA A 67 -7.25 -9.26 2.96
C ALA A 67 -6.34 -9.53 1.76
N THR A 68 -5.72 -8.49 1.19
CA THR A 68 -4.79 -8.60 0.07
C THR A 68 -3.53 -9.36 0.47
N VAL A 69 -2.96 -9.08 1.65
CA VAL A 69 -1.79 -9.80 2.17
C VAL A 69 -2.11 -11.29 2.37
N VAL A 70 -3.26 -11.60 2.99
CA VAL A 70 -3.70 -12.99 3.20
C VAL A 70 -3.87 -13.72 1.87
N LEU A 71 -4.50 -13.09 0.87
CA LEU A 71 -4.65 -13.66 -0.48
C LEU A 71 -3.30 -13.94 -1.14
N ILE A 72 -2.35 -13.01 -1.09
CA ILE A 72 -1.01 -13.19 -1.67
C ILE A 72 -0.28 -14.36 -1.01
N VAL A 73 -0.37 -14.48 0.31
CA VAL A 73 0.24 -15.59 1.06
C VAL A 73 -0.39 -16.92 0.67
N LEU A 74 -1.72 -16.99 0.62
CA LEU A 74 -2.44 -18.21 0.23
C LEU A 74 -2.09 -18.66 -1.19
N ILE A 75 -2.05 -17.74 -2.16
CA ILE A 75 -1.71 -18.06 -3.56
C ILE A 75 -0.26 -18.53 -3.69
N ARG A 76 0.68 -17.97 -2.92
CA ARG A 76 2.09 -18.40 -2.96
C ARG A 76 2.37 -19.71 -2.21
N SER A 77 1.43 -20.17 -1.39
CA SER A 77 1.56 -21.39 -0.58
C SER A 77 0.98 -22.63 -1.26
N PHE A 78 0.40 -22.47 -2.46
CA PHE A 78 -0.11 -23.50 -3.36
C PHE A 78 0.82 -23.67 -4.57
#